data_AF-A0A956C8K8-F1
#
_entry.id   AF-A0A956C8K8-F1
#
_cell.length_a   1.000
_cell.length_b   1.000
_cell.length_c   1.000
_cell.angle_alpha   90.00
_cell.angle_beta   90.00
_cell.angle_gamma   90.00
#
_symmetry.space_group_name_H-M   'P 1'
#
loop_
_entity.id
_entity.type
_entity.pdbx_description
1 polymer ?
#
loop_
_entity_poly.entity_id
_entity_poly.type
_entity_poly.pdbx_seq_one_letter_code
_entity_poly.pdbx_strand_id
1 'polypeptide(L)'
;MAQGTRDVMVAREGFGRADELSAVGGLTEAWQVSGHGPKLRAVRRAAEELREGFVVGGRVVSVRTLPITTLAYPTKYAFWAAPLSPAPYVVMTHRALLVQFLLRGAIKTLLFNPTDDVASRATPFFARMIRQVGDTIAFSLLAKKFDSLEHQLAQLGITPECIDYVAFDHFHTQDLRSLLGTTDGEYAARFPNAKLLAPRAEWDDWDDLHPMQRAWFVADGKRRVRTENVVLTDGDLQLGDGVLLLSTPGHTSGNQTLFVNTSDGVWGCSENGTAADNWSPLESRIKGLAA
;
A
#
# COMPACT_ATOMS: atom_id res chain seq x y z
N MET A 1 0.01 -32.26 -14.62
CA MET A 1 -0.90 -31.47 -15.47
C MET A 1 -0.52 -30.02 -15.31
N ALA A 2 -0.32 -29.30 -16.41
CA ALA A 2 0.34 -27.99 -16.44
C ALA A 2 -0.37 -26.97 -15.54
N GLN A 3 0.35 -26.45 -14.53
CA GLN A 3 -0.02 -25.21 -13.85
C GLN A 3 0.16 -24.09 -14.88
N GLY A 4 -0.94 -23.67 -15.51
CA GLY A 4 -0.95 -22.40 -16.22
C GLY A 4 -0.72 -21.31 -15.19
N THR A 5 0.48 -20.74 -15.16
CA THR A 5 0.73 -19.47 -14.49
C THR A 5 -0.27 -18.47 -15.06
N ARG A 6 -1.30 -18.14 -14.27
CA ARG A 6 -2.17 -17.01 -14.59
C ARG A 6 -1.28 -15.78 -14.69
N ASP A 7 -1.41 -15.04 -15.78
CA ASP A 7 -0.75 -13.75 -15.93
C ASP A 7 -1.35 -12.83 -14.86
N VAL A 8 -0.61 -12.55 -13.79
CA VAL A 8 -1.06 -11.65 -12.70
C VAL A 8 -1.01 -10.20 -13.17
N MET A 9 -0.31 -9.92 -14.28
CA MET A 9 -0.36 -8.63 -14.95
C MET A 9 -1.51 -8.58 -15.95
N VAL A 10 -2.38 -7.61 -15.78
CA VAL A 10 -3.55 -7.45 -16.64
C VAL A 10 -3.14 -6.66 -17.87
N ALA A 11 -3.12 -7.33 -19.02
CA ALA A 11 -2.95 -6.67 -20.29
C ALA A 11 -4.15 -5.75 -20.59
N ARG A 12 -3.93 -4.44 -20.59
CA ARG A 12 -4.91 -3.41 -20.97
C ARG A 12 -4.24 -2.43 -21.92
N GLU A 13 -4.94 -2.06 -23.00
CA GLU A 13 -4.40 -1.13 -23.99
C GLU A 13 -4.03 0.21 -23.31
N GLY A 14 -2.83 0.72 -23.64
CA GLY A 14 -2.28 1.94 -23.05
C GLY A 14 -1.66 1.79 -21.65
N PHE A 15 -1.71 0.60 -21.04
CA PHE A 15 -1.08 0.33 -19.75
C PHE A 15 0.32 -0.30 -19.90
N GLY A 16 1.17 -0.04 -18.91
CA GLY A 16 2.51 -0.61 -18.82
C GLY A 16 2.52 -2.12 -18.52
N ARG A 17 3.70 -2.73 -18.65
CA ARG A 17 3.98 -4.13 -18.29
C ARG A 17 5.19 -4.24 -17.38
N ALA A 18 5.25 -5.30 -16.59
CA ALA A 18 6.42 -5.65 -15.77
C ALA A 18 6.71 -7.15 -15.85
N ASP A 19 6.91 -7.66 -17.08
CA ASP A 19 7.15 -9.09 -17.40
C ASP A 19 8.36 -9.70 -16.67
N GLU A 20 9.17 -8.85 -16.04
CA GLU A 20 10.24 -9.24 -15.13
C GLU A 20 9.75 -9.83 -13.78
N LEU A 21 8.56 -9.43 -13.32
CA LEU A 21 7.95 -9.83 -12.05
C LEU A 21 7.23 -11.18 -12.14
N SER A 22 7.05 -11.85 -11.01
CA SER A 22 6.45 -13.18 -10.97
C SER A 22 5.17 -13.21 -10.13
N ALA A 23 4.20 -14.01 -10.59
CA ALA A 23 3.00 -14.34 -9.82
C ALA A 23 3.33 -15.23 -8.62
N VAL A 24 2.63 -15.05 -7.50
CA VAL A 24 2.62 -15.99 -6.39
C VAL A 24 1.34 -16.82 -6.46
N GLY A 25 1.50 -18.15 -6.48
CA GLY A 25 0.37 -19.09 -6.49
C GLY A 25 -0.02 -19.56 -5.08
N GLY A 26 -1.15 -20.28 -4.99
CA GLY A 26 -1.58 -21.01 -3.79
C GLY A 26 -2.62 -20.25 -2.95
N LEU A 27 -2.38 -18.98 -2.65
CA LEU A 27 -3.30 -18.17 -1.86
C LEU A 27 -4.61 -17.89 -2.62
N THR A 28 -4.51 -17.54 -3.90
CA THR A 28 -5.69 -17.29 -4.76
C THR A 28 -6.59 -18.51 -4.82
N GLU A 29 -6.05 -19.72 -5.03
CA GLU A 29 -6.81 -20.96 -5.04
C GLU A 29 -7.47 -21.24 -3.69
N ALA A 30 -6.75 -20.99 -2.59
CA ALA A 30 -7.27 -21.16 -1.24
C ALA A 30 -8.49 -20.27 -0.96
N TRP A 31 -8.49 -19.02 -1.46
CA TRP A 31 -9.62 -18.10 -1.35
C TRP A 31 -10.88 -18.54 -2.11
N GLN A 32 -10.72 -19.36 -3.15
CA GLN A 32 -11.82 -19.91 -3.96
C GLN A 32 -12.45 -21.18 -3.36
N VAL A 33 -11.87 -21.75 -2.29
CA VAL A 33 -12.44 -22.91 -1.59
C VAL A 33 -13.84 -22.57 -1.07
N SER A 34 -14.82 -23.43 -1.36
CA SER A 34 -16.19 -23.24 -0.92
C SER A 34 -16.37 -23.54 0.58
N GLY A 35 -17.22 -22.75 1.25
CA GLY A 35 -17.53 -22.87 2.68
C GLY A 35 -16.50 -22.17 3.59
N HIS A 36 -16.98 -21.49 4.63
CA HIS A 36 -16.15 -20.63 5.48
C HIS A 36 -15.05 -21.38 6.24
N GLY A 37 -15.38 -22.49 6.90
CA GLY A 37 -14.41 -23.28 7.67
C GLY A 37 -13.32 -23.93 6.80
N PRO A 38 -13.67 -24.65 5.73
CA PRO A 38 -12.69 -25.17 4.77
C PRO A 38 -11.81 -24.08 4.14
N LYS A 39 -12.40 -22.95 3.73
CA LYS A 39 -11.66 -21.80 3.20
C LYS A 39 -10.62 -21.28 4.20
N LEU A 40 -11.03 -21.05 5.46
CA LEU A 40 -10.10 -20.58 6.49
C LEU A 40 -8.91 -21.51 6.66
N ARG A 41 -9.13 -22.83 6.70
CA ARG A 41 -8.04 -23.82 6.82
C ARG A 41 -7.13 -23.82 5.58
N ALA A 42 -7.71 -23.73 4.39
CA ALA A 42 -6.95 -23.68 3.15
C ALA A 42 -6.07 -22.43 3.08
N VAL A 43 -6.62 -21.25 3.43
CA VAL A 43 -5.88 -19.98 3.42
C VAL A 43 -4.76 -20.00 4.45
N ARG A 44 -5.01 -20.49 5.68
CA ARG A 44 -3.97 -20.62 6.72
C ARG A 44 -2.81 -21.51 6.25
N ARG A 45 -3.14 -22.69 5.72
CA ARG A 45 -2.14 -23.62 5.21
C ARG A 45 -1.33 -23.01 4.05
N ALA A 46 -1.99 -22.39 3.08
CA ALA A 46 -1.32 -21.75 1.95
C ALA A 46 -0.42 -20.59 2.40
N ALA A 47 -0.84 -19.81 3.40
CA ALA A 47 -0.03 -18.74 3.98
C ALA A 47 1.21 -19.27 4.73
N GLU A 48 1.06 -20.37 5.48
CA GLU A 48 2.19 -21.05 6.15
C GLU A 48 3.20 -21.58 5.12
N GLU A 49 2.74 -22.30 4.10
CA GLU A 49 3.58 -22.82 3.01
C GLU A 49 4.30 -21.68 2.26
N LEU A 50 3.60 -20.59 1.96
CA LEU A 50 4.20 -19.40 1.34
C LEU A 50 5.28 -18.78 2.23
N ARG A 51 5.00 -18.63 3.53
CA ARG A 51 5.95 -18.07 4.50
C ARG A 51 7.21 -18.94 4.60
N GLU A 52 7.05 -20.26 4.69
CA GLU A 52 8.18 -21.20 4.76
C GLU A 52 9.13 -21.04 3.56
N GLY A 53 8.57 -20.99 2.34
CA GLY A 53 9.34 -20.72 1.13
C GLY A 53 9.99 -19.33 1.13
N PHE A 54 9.24 -18.31 1.56
CA PHE A 54 9.71 -16.93 1.56
C PHE A 54 10.87 -16.69 2.52
N VAL A 55 10.84 -17.28 3.72
CA VAL A 55 11.88 -17.15 4.74
C VAL A 55 13.21 -17.76 4.29
N VAL A 56 13.16 -18.91 3.60
CA VAL A 56 14.35 -19.61 3.10
C VAL A 56 14.89 -18.98 1.81
N GLY A 57 14.06 -18.20 1.11
CA GLY A 57 14.42 -17.49 -0.11
C GLY A 57 15.41 -16.34 0.10
N GLY A 58 15.59 -15.57 -0.98
CA GLY A 58 16.42 -14.36 -0.96
C GLY A 58 15.93 -13.34 0.07
N ARG A 59 16.83 -12.45 0.46
CA ARG A 59 16.55 -11.34 1.37
C ARG A 59 16.66 -10.02 0.61
N VAL A 60 15.92 -9.02 1.08
CA VAL A 60 16.10 -7.65 0.61
C VAL A 60 17.52 -7.16 0.88
N VAL A 61 18.01 -6.28 0.01
CA VAL A 61 19.31 -5.61 0.19
C VAL A 61 19.20 -4.57 1.31
N SER A 62 18.13 -3.79 1.30
CA SER A 62 17.86 -2.82 2.38
C SER A 62 16.39 -2.43 2.47
N VAL A 63 15.98 -1.99 3.66
CA VAL A 63 14.67 -1.38 3.93
C VAL A 63 14.89 -0.15 4.80
N ARG A 64 14.30 0.98 4.42
CA ARG A 64 14.31 2.21 5.22
C ARG A 64 12.91 2.79 5.30
N THR A 65 12.55 3.34 6.46
CA THR A 65 11.29 4.07 6.63
C THR A 65 11.56 5.57 6.51
N LEU A 66 10.77 6.25 5.69
CA LEU A 66 10.89 7.67 5.39
C LEU A 66 9.62 8.37 5.89
N PRO A 67 9.65 9.05 7.05
CA PRO A 67 8.45 9.72 7.56
C PRO A 67 8.02 10.86 6.63
N ILE A 68 6.72 10.93 6.35
CA ILE A 68 6.14 11.93 5.45
C ILE A 68 5.41 12.98 6.27
N THR A 69 4.44 12.55 7.08
CA THR A 69 3.61 13.46 7.87
C THR A 69 3.01 12.75 9.07
N THR A 70 2.50 13.53 10.01
CA THR A 70 1.61 13.04 11.06
C THR A 70 0.21 13.56 10.83
N LEU A 71 -0.78 12.74 11.16
CA LEU A 71 -2.19 13.10 11.01
C LEU A 71 -2.99 12.69 12.24
N ALA A 72 -3.98 13.52 12.58
CA ALA A 72 -4.97 13.21 13.59
C ALA A 72 -6.10 12.40 12.95
N TYR A 73 -6.28 11.15 13.38
CA TYR A 73 -7.32 10.26 12.89
C TYR A 73 -8.39 10.05 13.98
N PRO A 74 -9.69 10.17 13.68
CA PRO A 74 -10.73 10.00 14.69
C PRO A 74 -10.64 8.63 15.38
N THR A 75 -10.58 8.63 16.71
CA THR A 75 -10.46 7.39 17.51
C THR A 75 -11.59 6.41 17.23
N LYS A 76 -12.80 6.94 16.97
CA LYS A 76 -13.97 6.14 16.59
C LYS A 76 -13.76 5.39 15.28
N TYR A 77 -13.04 5.97 14.31
CA TYR A 77 -12.74 5.29 13.05
C TYR A 77 -11.57 4.33 13.21
N ALA A 78 -10.51 4.75 13.94
CA ALA A 78 -9.33 3.94 14.22
C ALA A 78 -9.69 2.56 14.76
N PHE A 79 -10.64 2.51 15.69
CA PHE A 79 -10.98 1.30 16.41
C PHE A 79 -12.42 0.83 16.19
N TRP A 80 -13.04 1.24 15.08
CA TRP A 80 -14.42 0.85 14.74
C TRP A 80 -15.43 1.05 15.90
N ALA A 81 -15.30 2.16 16.61
CA ALA A 81 -16.08 2.51 17.79
C ALA A 81 -16.02 1.48 18.95
N ALA A 82 -15.08 0.53 18.94
CA ALA A 82 -14.96 -0.50 19.97
C ALA A 82 -14.54 0.05 21.35
N PRO A 83 -13.52 0.91 21.48
CA PRO A 83 -13.14 1.50 22.77
C PRO A 83 -13.95 2.76 23.10
N LEU A 84 -14.35 2.87 24.37
CA LEU A 84 -14.78 4.12 24.98
C LEU A 84 -13.54 4.93 25.38
N SER A 85 -12.95 5.66 24.43
CA SER A 85 -11.79 6.51 24.68
C SER A 85 -12.19 7.98 24.87
N PRO A 86 -11.70 8.66 25.92
CA PRO A 86 -11.88 10.11 26.07
C PRO A 86 -11.04 10.92 25.06
N ALA A 87 -10.05 10.30 24.41
CA ALA A 87 -9.24 10.95 23.39
C ALA A 87 -9.99 10.91 22.05
N PRO A 88 -10.36 12.07 21.46
CA PRO A 88 -11.15 12.11 20.22
C PRO A 88 -10.36 11.71 18.97
N TYR A 89 -9.03 11.80 19.03
CA TYR A 89 -8.11 11.45 17.95
C TYR A 89 -6.98 10.54 18.42
N VAL A 90 -6.52 9.67 17.52
CA VAL A 90 -5.21 9.03 17.57
C VAL A 90 -4.27 9.77 16.61
N VAL A 91 -2.98 9.83 16.94
CA VAL A 91 -1.97 10.42 16.05
C VAL A 91 -1.27 9.29 15.31
N MET A 92 -1.36 9.31 13.98
CA MET A 92 -0.68 8.36 13.11
C MET A 92 0.49 9.06 12.43
N THR A 93 1.61 8.34 12.24
CA THR A 93 2.72 8.80 11.42
C THR A 93 2.69 8.04 10.10
N HIS A 94 2.39 8.74 9.01
CA HIS A 94 2.47 8.15 7.67
C HIS A 94 3.92 8.12 7.20
N ARG A 95 4.35 6.97 6.67
CA ARG A 95 5.73 6.69 6.27
C ARG A 95 5.73 5.98 4.92
N ALA A 96 6.62 6.39 4.04
CA ALA A 96 7.00 5.56 2.91
C ALA A 96 8.05 4.52 3.35
N LEU A 97 8.10 3.40 2.64
CA LEU A 97 9.18 2.43 2.75
C LEU A 97 10.00 2.44 1.47
N LEU A 98 11.30 2.70 1.61
CA LEU A 98 12.28 2.54 0.55
C LEU A 98 12.89 1.14 0.68
N VAL A 99 12.65 0.29 -0.31
CA VAL A 99 13.11 -1.11 -0.33
C VAL A 99 14.02 -1.32 -1.53
N GLN A 100 15.23 -1.79 -1.29
CA GLN A 100 16.13 -2.25 -2.34
C GLN A 100 16.24 -3.77 -2.31
N PHE A 101 16.12 -4.39 -3.47
CA PHE A 101 16.10 -5.85 -3.61
C PHE A 101 16.78 -6.29 -4.91
N LEU A 102 17.15 -7.57 -5.00
CA LEU A 102 17.69 -8.13 -6.23
C LEU A 102 16.57 -8.68 -7.11
N LEU A 103 16.57 -8.30 -8.38
CA LEU A 103 15.71 -8.86 -9.41
C LEU A 103 16.59 -9.27 -10.58
N ARG A 104 16.67 -10.58 -10.84
CA ARG A 104 17.50 -11.16 -11.92
C ARG A 104 18.96 -10.67 -11.86
N GLY A 105 19.50 -10.54 -10.64
CA GLY A 105 20.88 -10.12 -10.38
C GLY A 105 21.13 -8.61 -10.40
N ALA A 106 20.14 -7.78 -10.69
CA ALA A 106 20.24 -6.32 -10.62
C ALA A 106 19.54 -5.77 -9.37
N ILE A 107 20.10 -4.73 -8.76
CA ILE A 107 19.43 -4.00 -7.68
C ILE A 107 18.27 -3.20 -8.26
N LYS A 108 17.10 -3.35 -7.65
CA LYS A 108 15.88 -2.59 -7.93
C LYS A 108 15.42 -1.85 -6.69
N THR A 109 14.81 -0.70 -6.90
CA THR A 109 14.31 0.18 -5.83
C THR A 109 12.80 0.30 -5.91
N LEU A 110 12.13 -0.18 -4.87
CA LEU A 110 10.70 0.02 -4.63
C LEU A 110 10.51 1.14 -3.61
N LEU A 111 9.58 2.05 -3.92
CA LEU A 111 9.06 3.00 -2.95
C LEU A 111 7.60 2.67 -2.66
N PHE A 112 7.33 2.18 -1.46
CA PHE A 112 6.00 1.76 -1.01
C PHE A 112 5.34 2.85 -0.17
N ASN A 113 4.07 3.17 -0.45
CA ASN A 113 3.30 4.26 0.15
C ASN A 113 3.97 5.66 0.07
N PRO A 114 4.49 6.14 -1.07
CA PRO A 114 5.04 7.50 -1.20
C PRO A 114 3.95 8.57 -1.37
N THR A 115 3.03 8.67 -0.41
CA THR A 115 1.92 9.64 -0.44
C THR A 115 2.45 11.06 -0.59
N ASP A 116 1.78 11.83 -1.44
CA ASP A 116 1.95 13.28 -1.54
C ASP A 116 1.12 13.97 -0.43
N ASP A 117 1.78 14.45 0.62
CA ASP A 117 1.12 15.06 1.79
C ASP A 117 0.44 16.40 1.46
N VAL A 118 0.82 17.03 0.34
CA VAL A 118 0.22 18.27 -0.12
C VAL A 118 -1.02 17.95 -0.94
N ALA A 119 -0.91 17.06 -1.93
CA ALA A 119 -2.03 16.69 -2.80
C ALA A 119 -3.13 15.93 -2.03
N SER A 120 -2.76 15.08 -1.07
CA SER A 120 -3.71 14.32 -0.23
C SER A 120 -4.69 15.22 0.54
N ARG A 121 -4.36 16.50 0.77
CA ARG A 121 -5.28 17.48 1.40
C ARG A 121 -6.55 17.73 0.60
N ALA A 122 -6.52 17.45 -0.72
CA ALA A 122 -7.69 17.52 -1.58
C ALA A 122 -8.72 16.40 -1.30
N THR A 123 -8.36 15.38 -0.53
CA THR A 123 -9.27 14.32 -0.10
C THR A 123 -10.48 14.91 0.62
N PRO A 124 -11.73 14.55 0.27
CA PRO A 124 -12.92 15.18 0.86
C PRO A 124 -13.00 15.13 2.38
N PHE A 125 -12.48 14.07 3.01
CA PHE A 125 -12.33 13.99 4.47
C PHE A 125 -11.41 15.10 5.01
N PHE A 126 -10.18 15.19 4.53
CA PHE A 126 -9.22 16.22 4.97
C PHE A 126 -9.68 17.62 4.59
N ALA A 127 -10.21 17.84 3.38
CA ALA A 127 -10.74 19.12 2.96
C ALA A 127 -11.93 19.59 3.83
N ARG A 128 -12.77 18.68 4.34
CA ARG A 128 -13.81 19.02 5.32
C ARG A 128 -13.22 19.33 6.69
N MET A 129 -12.29 18.52 7.16
CA MET A 129 -11.62 18.72 8.44
C MET A 129 -10.90 20.07 8.48
N ILE A 130 -10.10 20.40 7.45
CA ILE A 130 -9.40 21.68 7.33
C ILE A 130 -10.38 22.86 7.35
N ARG A 131 -11.51 22.76 6.61
CA ARG A 131 -12.55 23.80 6.61
C ARG A 131 -13.25 23.97 7.96
N GLN A 132 -13.49 22.88 8.68
CA GLN A 132 -14.16 22.90 9.99
C GLN A 132 -13.25 23.39 11.11
N VAL A 133 -11.95 23.07 11.04
CA VAL A 133 -11.01 23.33 12.13
C VAL A 133 -10.29 24.67 11.96
N GLY A 134 -10.12 25.19 10.73
CA GLY A 134 -9.65 26.55 10.42
C GLY A 134 -8.49 27.05 11.29
N ASP A 135 -7.24 26.81 10.90
CA ASP A 135 -6.01 27.36 11.52
C ASP A 135 -5.99 27.42 13.07
N THR A 136 -6.70 26.54 13.77
CA THR A 136 -6.53 26.43 15.22
C THR A 136 -5.25 25.67 15.52
N ILE A 137 -4.41 26.32 16.34
CA ILE A 137 -3.10 25.89 16.86
C ILE A 137 -3.08 24.40 17.29
N ALA A 138 -4.19 23.83 17.76
CA ALA A 138 -4.28 22.43 18.17
C ALA A 138 -4.07 21.42 17.02
N PHE A 139 -4.52 21.71 15.79
CA PHE A 139 -4.34 20.81 14.66
C PHE A 139 -2.95 20.94 14.03
N SER A 140 -2.39 22.16 14.01
CA SER A 140 -1.01 22.39 13.56
C SER A 140 0.03 21.78 14.50
N LEU A 141 -0.27 21.67 15.80
CA LEU A 141 0.58 20.99 16.79
C LEU A 141 0.58 19.46 16.63
N LEU A 142 -0.42 18.88 15.98
CA LEU A 142 -0.50 17.43 15.72
C LEU A 142 0.08 17.03 14.37
N ALA A 143 0.21 17.97 13.42
CA ALA A 143 0.78 17.76 12.10
C ALA A 143 2.26 18.19 12.06
N LYS A 144 3.14 17.35 12.63
CA LYS A 144 4.59 17.43 12.38
C LYS A 144 4.84 17.16 10.90
N LYS A 145 5.37 18.17 10.21
CA LYS A 145 5.99 18.03 8.89
C LYS A 145 7.41 17.49 9.03
N PHE A 146 7.74 16.53 8.18
CA PHE A 146 9.10 16.04 8.01
C PHE A 146 9.72 16.67 6.76
N ASP A 147 11.01 16.42 6.53
CA ASP A 147 11.65 16.82 5.29
C ASP A 147 10.94 16.18 4.09
N SER A 148 10.93 16.86 2.94
CA SER A 148 10.37 16.29 1.72
C SER A 148 10.97 14.92 1.41
N LEU A 149 10.17 14.03 0.81
CA LEU A 149 10.62 12.69 0.46
C LEU A 149 11.86 12.72 -0.44
N GLU A 150 11.93 13.68 -1.38
CA GLU A 150 13.09 13.92 -2.25
C GLU A 150 14.33 14.31 -1.46
N HIS A 151 14.20 15.16 -0.45
CA HIS A 151 15.32 15.51 0.41
C HIS A 151 15.83 14.29 1.18
N GLN A 152 14.92 13.48 1.74
CA GLN A 152 15.28 12.25 2.45
C GLN A 152 15.94 11.22 1.52
N LEU A 153 15.46 11.07 0.27
CA LEU A 153 16.08 10.21 -0.74
C LEU A 153 17.47 10.74 -1.15
N ALA A 154 17.63 12.04 -1.34
CA ALA A 154 18.90 12.66 -1.68
C ALA A 154 19.96 12.47 -0.59
N GLN A 155 19.59 12.53 0.69
CA GLN A 155 20.48 12.20 1.82
C GLN A 155 20.99 10.75 1.78
N LEU A 156 20.27 9.86 1.11
CA LEU A 156 20.65 8.46 0.90
C LEU A 156 21.38 8.24 -0.44
N GLY A 157 21.64 9.30 -1.21
CA GLY A 157 22.25 9.21 -2.53
C GLY A 157 21.34 8.62 -3.61
N ILE A 158 20.02 8.64 -3.40
CA ILE A 158 19.03 8.10 -4.34
C ILE A 158 18.30 9.26 -5.01
N THR A 159 18.34 9.31 -6.33
CA THR A 159 17.59 10.31 -7.11
C THR A 159 16.21 9.77 -7.48
N PRO A 160 15.24 10.63 -7.81
CA PRO A 160 13.91 10.17 -8.22
C PRO A 160 13.92 9.24 -9.44
N GLU A 161 14.90 9.38 -10.34
CA GLU A 161 15.11 8.53 -11.52
C GLU A 161 15.58 7.11 -11.15
N CYS A 162 16.12 6.91 -9.95
CA CYS A 162 16.55 5.60 -9.46
C CYS A 162 15.40 4.73 -8.93
N ILE A 163 14.19 5.28 -8.81
CA ILE A 163 13.02 4.51 -8.37
C ILE A 163 12.49 3.69 -9.54
N ASP A 164 12.55 2.37 -9.43
CA ASP A 164 12.06 1.45 -10.47
C ASP A 164 10.56 1.18 -10.32
N TYR A 165 10.10 1.04 -9.08
CA TYR A 165 8.70 0.71 -8.77
C TYR A 165 8.15 1.62 -7.69
N VAL A 166 6.88 1.98 -7.85
CA VAL A 166 6.06 2.53 -6.78
C VAL A 166 4.89 1.58 -6.56
N ALA A 167 4.51 1.37 -5.31
CA ALA A 167 3.29 0.67 -4.97
C ALA A 167 2.65 1.30 -3.74
N PHE A 168 1.34 1.10 -3.60
CA PHE A 168 0.60 1.45 -2.40
C PHE A 168 -0.06 0.19 -1.86
N ASP A 169 -0.36 0.18 -0.56
CA ASP A 169 -1.30 -0.79 -0.03
C ASP A 169 -2.69 -0.59 -0.67
N HIS A 170 -3.17 0.65 -0.72
CA HIS A 170 -4.43 1.06 -1.34
C HIS A 170 -4.39 2.53 -1.76
N PHE A 171 -5.43 3.00 -2.43
CA PHE A 171 -5.45 4.33 -3.04
C PHE A 171 -6.16 5.43 -2.24
N HIS A 172 -6.47 5.22 -0.96
CA HIS A 172 -6.99 6.31 -0.15
C HIS A 172 -5.98 7.45 -0.08
N THR A 173 -6.52 8.65 -0.23
CA THR A 173 -5.84 9.92 -0.12
C THR A 173 -4.80 10.19 -1.20
N GLN A 174 -4.66 9.27 -2.16
CA GLN A 174 -3.62 9.35 -3.18
C GLN A 174 -4.02 10.27 -4.34
N ASP A 175 -3.02 10.98 -4.86
CA ASP A 175 -3.09 11.69 -6.12
C ASP A 175 -1.93 11.20 -7.00
N LEU A 176 -2.26 10.36 -7.98
CA LEU A 176 -1.29 9.70 -8.85
C LEU A 176 -0.74 10.67 -9.91
N ARG A 177 -1.36 11.85 -10.09
CA ARG A 177 -0.97 12.83 -11.12
C ARG A 177 0.42 13.41 -10.86
N SER A 178 0.73 13.82 -9.63
CA SER A 178 2.07 14.33 -9.29
C SER A 178 3.11 13.20 -9.29
N LEU A 179 2.70 11.98 -8.96
CA LEU A 179 3.58 10.82 -8.91
C LEU A 179 4.09 10.42 -10.31
N LEU A 180 3.16 10.21 -11.25
CA LEU A 180 3.41 9.63 -12.57
C LEU A 180 3.42 10.66 -13.71
N GLY A 181 3.00 11.89 -13.41
CA GLY A 181 2.77 12.93 -14.40
C GLY A 181 1.49 12.71 -15.20
N THR A 182 1.08 13.76 -15.91
CA THR A 182 -0.11 13.72 -16.78
C THR A 182 0.24 13.85 -18.26
N THR A 183 -0.65 13.37 -19.12
CA THR A 183 -0.49 13.38 -20.59
C THR A 183 -0.62 14.79 -21.19
N ASP A 184 -1.29 15.71 -20.49
CA ASP A 184 -1.41 17.12 -20.88
C ASP A 184 -0.28 18.00 -20.34
N GLY A 185 0.64 17.43 -19.55
CA GLY A 185 1.76 18.14 -18.96
C GLY A 185 1.40 19.05 -17.78
N GLU A 186 0.16 19.00 -17.26
CA GLU A 186 -0.26 19.73 -16.06
C GLU A 186 0.62 19.34 -14.85
N TYR A 187 0.98 18.06 -14.74
CA TYR A 187 1.88 17.55 -13.72
C TYR A 187 3.10 16.88 -14.36
N ALA A 188 4.29 17.27 -13.92
CA ALA A 188 5.52 16.53 -14.17
C ALA A 188 5.58 15.30 -13.26
N ALA A 189 6.14 14.20 -13.77
CA ALA A 189 6.30 12.97 -13.00
C ALA A 189 7.36 13.17 -11.91
N ARG A 190 6.97 12.97 -10.65
CA ARG A 190 7.90 12.99 -9.50
C ARG A 190 8.95 11.89 -9.60
N PHE A 191 8.55 10.68 -10.03
CA PHE A 191 9.43 9.53 -10.23
C PHE A 191 9.37 9.08 -11.69
N PRO A 192 10.15 9.67 -12.60
CA PRO A 192 9.91 9.59 -14.04
C PRO A 192 10.11 8.20 -14.65
N ASN A 193 10.92 7.35 -14.02
CA ASN A 193 11.20 5.98 -14.49
C ASN A 193 10.36 4.91 -13.78
N ALA A 194 9.60 5.29 -12.74
CA ALA A 194 8.94 4.34 -11.88
C ALA A 194 7.69 3.77 -12.56
N LYS A 195 7.51 2.45 -12.46
CA LYS A 195 6.24 1.79 -12.75
C LYS A 195 5.39 1.70 -11.49
N LEU A 196 4.14 2.15 -11.54
CA LEU A 196 3.16 1.95 -10.48
C LEU A 196 2.59 0.53 -10.56
N LEU A 197 2.80 -0.28 -9.52
CA LEU A 197 2.15 -1.58 -9.36
C LEU A 197 0.78 -1.36 -8.71
N ALA A 198 -0.26 -1.30 -9.54
CA ALA A 198 -1.62 -0.93 -9.14
C ALA A 198 -2.53 -2.15 -9.10
N PRO A 199 -3.08 -2.54 -7.93
CA PRO A 199 -4.18 -3.48 -7.87
C PRO A 199 -5.31 -3.00 -8.77
N ARG A 200 -5.74 -3.85 -9.71
CA ARG A 200 -6.77 -3.48 -10.69
C ARG A 200 -8.07 -3.07 -10.01
N ALA A 201 -8.43 -3.72 -8.91
CA ALA A 201 -9.61 -3.38 -8.12
C ALA A 201 -9.55 -1.93 -7.59
N GLU A 202 -8.41 -1.49 -7.04
CA GLU A 202 -8.24 -0.09 -6.60
C GLU A 202 -8.33 0.90 -7.75
N TRP A 203 -7.74 0.56 -8.90
CA TRP A 203 -7.75 1.43 -10.08
C TRP A 203 -9.15 1.61 -10.66
N ASP A 204 -9.89 0.51 -10.80
CA ASP A 204 -11.23 0.50 -11.38
C ASP A 204 -12.27 1.09 -10.39
N ASP A 205 -12.12 0.88 -9.07
CA ASP A 205 -13.01 1.42 -8.05
C ASP A 205 -13.13 2.95 -8.08
N TRP A 206 -12.07 3.66 -8.46
CA TRP A 206 -12.08 5.12 -8.57
C TRP A 206 -13.21 5.65 -9.47
N ASP A 207 -13.57 4.89 -10.51
CA ASP A 207 -14.56 5.28 -11.50
C ASP A 207 -16.00 5.06 -10.98
N ASP A 208 -16.20 4.18 -10.00
CA ASP A 208 -17.50 3.92 -9.37
C ASP A 208 -17.37 3.60 -7.87
N LEU A 209 -16.89 4.60 -7.12
CA LEU A 209 -16.67 4.44 -5.68
C LEU A 209 -17.97 4.23 -4.90
N HIS A 210 -17.98 3.19 -4.06
CA HIS A 210 -18.98 3.02 -3.02
C HIS A 210 -19.13 4.33 -2.21
N PRO A 211 -20.35 4.77 -1.85
CA PRO A 211 -20.57 6.06 -1.19
C PRO A 211 -19.74 6.30 0.07
N MET A 212 -19.44 5.24 0.84
CA MET A 212 -18.59 5.32 2.04
C MET A 212 -17.10 5.54 1.72
N GLN A 213 -16.64 5.15 0.53
CA GLN A 213 -15.25 5.27 0.08
C GLN A 213 -14.97 6.66 -0.53
N ARG A 214 -15.98 7.32 -1.11
CA ARG A 214 -15.85 8.66 -1.73
C ARG A 214 -15.20 9.73 -0.84
N ALA A 215 -15.34 9.60 0.47
CA ALA A 215 -14.73 10.52 1.42
C ALA A 215 -13.19 10.47 1.43
N TRP A 216 -12.62 9.36 0.96
CA TRP A 216 -11.21 9.01 1.12
C TRP A 216 -10.42 9.06 -0.18
N PHE A 217 -11.05 9.18 -1.34
CA PHE A 217 -10.36 9.31 -2.62
C PHE A 217 -10.28 10.76 -3.07
N VAL A 218 -9.15 11.14 -3.67
CA VAL A 218 -9.04 12.40 -4.42
C VAL A 218 -9.79 12.21 -5.74
N ALA A 219 -10.91 12.89 -5.95
CA ALA A 219 -11.80 12.60 -7.09
C ALA A 219 -11.08 12.54 -8.45
N ASP A 220 -10.20 13.51 -8.72
CA ASP A 220 -9.42 13.59 -9.96
C ASP A 220 -8.05 12.90 -9.88
N GLY A 221 -7.74 12.15 -8.82
CA GLY A 221 -6.39 11.69 -8.50
C GLY A 221 -5.75 10.76 -9.56
N LYS A 222 -6.53 10.16 -10.47
CA LYS A 222 -6.01 9.41 -11.63
C LYS A 222 -6.28 10.06 -12.99
N ARG A 223 -6.86 11.26 -13.03
CA ARG A 223 -7.27 11.92 -14.28
C ARG A 223 -6.04 12.21 -15.15
N ARG A 224 -6.04 11.68 -16.38
CA ARG A 224 -4.98 11.89 -17.40
C ARG A 224 -3.57 11.44 -16.96
N VAL A 225 -3.49 10.58 -15.95
CA VAL A 225 -2.22 9.95 -15.57
C VAL A 225 -1.65 9.19 -16.78
N ARG A 226 -0.33 9.22 -16.92
CA ARG A 226 0.42 8.45 -17.92
C ARG A 226 0.32 6.95 -17.65
N THR A 227 -0.67 6.30 -18.25
CA THR A 227 -0.98 4.89 -18.00
C THR A 227 0.11 3.93 -18.50
N GLU A 228 0.99 4.37 -19.40
CA GLU A 228 2.15 3.60 -19.85
C GLU A 228 3.11 3.23 -18.70
N ASN A 229 3.05 3.98 -17.60
CA ASN A 229 3.80 3.72 -16.37
C ASN A 229 2.96 3.02 -15.28
N VAL A 230 1.73 2.61 -15.58
CA VAL A 230 0.85 1.88 -14.66
C VAL A 230 0.78 0.42 -15.07
N VAL A 231 1.13 -0.48 -14.16
CA VAL A 231 1.02 -1.93 -14.33
C VAL A 231 -0.15 -2.39 -13.48
N LEU A 232 -1.23 -2.82 -14.12
CA LEU A 232 -2.40 -3.36 -13.43
C LEU A 232 -2.12 -4.79 -12.96
N THR A 233 -2.45 -5.08 -11.71
CA THR A 233 -2.18 -6.37 -11.07
C THR A 233 -3.48 -7.02 -10.60
N ASP A 234 -3.56 -8.34 -10.75
CA ASP A 234 -4.70 -9.16 -10.31
C ASP A 234 -4.19 -10.38 -9.55
N GLY A 235 -3.89 -10.16 -8.27
CA GLY A 235 -3.39 -11.16 -7.35
C GLY A 235 -2.03 -10.82 -6.75
N ASP A 236 -1.37 -11.87 -6.25
CA ASP A 236 -0.16 -11.78 -5.44
C ASP A 236 1.09 -11.73 -6.33
N LEU A 237 2.05 -10.87 -5.96
CA LEU A 237 3.27 -10.63 -6.72
C LEU A 237 4.53 -10.91 -5.89
N GLN A 238 5.48 -11.58 -6.52
CA GLN A 238 6.87 -11.64 -6.10
C GLN A 238 7.69 -10.69 -6.97
N LEU A 239 8.22 -9.64 -6.34
CA LEU A 239 8.95 -8.60 -7.04
C LEU A 239 10.40 -9.03 -7.33
N GLY A 240 10.99 -9.77 -6.41
CA GLY A 240 12.36 -10.27 -6.46
C GLY A 240 12.74 -10.88 -5.11
N ASP A 241 14.04 -10.90 -4.82
CA ASP A 241 14.56 -11.50 -3.60
C ASP A 241 14.01 -10.80 -2.36
N GLY A 242 13.26 -11.55 -1.55
CA GLY A 242 12.75 -11.09 -0.28
C GLY A 242 11.66 -10.03 -0.36
N VAL A 243 10.97 -9.83 -1.49
CA VAL A 243 9.87 -8.85 -1.61
C VAL A 243 8.60 -9.46 -2.20
N LEU A 244 7.50 -9.39 -1.46
CA LEU A 244 6.15 -9.79 -1.91
C LEU A 244 5.16 -8.64 -1.76
N LEU A 245 4.21 -8.54 -2.69
CA LEU A 245 2.96 -7.81 -2.53
C LEU A 245 1.82 -8.83 -2.54
N LEU A 246 1.11 -8.97 -1.41
CA LEU A 246 0.02 -9.93 -1.27
C LEU A 246 -1.31 -9.20 -1.20
N SER A 247 -2.31 -9.68 -1.96
CA SER A 247 -3.68 -9.21 -1.89
C SER A 247 -4.26 -9.50 -0.50
N THR A 248 -4.68 -8.44 0.17
CA THR A 248 -5.23 -8.48 1.53
C THR A 248 -6.48 -7.58 1.61
N PRO A 249 -7.51 -7.85 0.79
CA PRO A 249 -8.70 -7.03 0.72
C PRO A 249 -9.43 -7.01 2.06
N GLY A 250 -10.06 -5.89 2.38
CA GLY A 250 -10.73 -5.68 3.67
C GLY A 250 -10.98 -4.20 3.92
N HIS A 251 -9.91 -3.44 4.18
CA HIS A 251 -10.00 -1.97 4.31
C HIS A 251 -10.54 -1.32 3.03
N THR A 252 -10.01 -1.75 1.88
CA THR A 252 -10.52 -1.48 0.53
C THR A 252 -10.62 -2.77 -0.28
N SER A 253 -11.23 -2.70 -1.46
CA SER A 253 -11.50 -3.85 -2.32
C SER A 253 -10.23 -4.46 -2.92
N GLY A 254 -9.19 -3.66 -3.14
CA GLY A 254 -7.93 -4.06 -3.74
C GLY A 254 -6.72 -3.84 -2.83
N ASN A 255 -6.93 -3.69 -1.51
CA ASN A 255 -5.83 -3.52 -0.56
C ASN A 255 -4.80 -4.64 -0.69
N GLN A 256 -3.52 -4.29 -0.68
CA GLN A 256 -2.39 -5.22 -0.69
C GLN A 256 -1.41 -4.92 0.45
N THR A 257 -0.68 -5.94 0.88
CA THR A 257 0.32 -5.85 1.96
C THR A 257 1.70 -6.11 1.38
N LEU A 258 2.65 -5.23 1.70
CA LEU A 258 4.06 -5.46 1.43
C LEU A 258 4.65 -6.38 2.50
N PHE A 259 5.31 -7.46 2.06
CA PHE A 259 6.16 -8.28 2.91
C PHE A 259 7.61 -8.21 2.45
N VAL A 260 8.52 -8.05 3.41
CA VAL A 260 9.96 -8.04 3.18
C VAL A 260 10.66 -9.08 4.06
N ASN A 261 11.53 -9.90 3.47
CA ASN A 261 12.39 -10.84 4.19
C ASN A 261 13.75 -10.19 4.47
N THR A 262 14.07 -9.98 5.75
CA THR A 262 15.32 -9.35 6.21
C THR A 262 16.19 -10.35 6.97
N SER A 263 17.35 -9.92 7.49
CA SER A 263 18.17 -10.77 8.36
C SER A 263 17.48 -11.14 9.67
N ASP A 264 16.54 -10.31 10.12
CA ASP A 264 15.93 -10.40 11.45
C ASP A 264 14.52 -11.01 11.38
N GLY A 265 14.05 -11.34 10.18
CA GLY A 265 12.78 -12.01 9.95
C GLY A 265 11.96 -11.38 8.82
N VAL A 266 10.72 -11.82 8.73
CA VAL A 266 9.73 -11.30 7.77
C VAL A 266 8.92 -10.19 8.41
N TRP A 267 8.86 -9.05 7.74
CA TRP A 267 8.11 -7.87 8.17
C TRP A 267 7.00 -7.57 7.17
N GLY A 268 5.81 -7.23 7.68
CA GLY A 268 4.66 -6.81 6.88
C GLY A 268 4.35 -5.32 7.09
N CYS A 269 4.00 -4.62 6.02
CA CYS A 269 3.48 -3.25 6.07
C CYS A 269 2.12 -3.20 5.38
N SER A 270 1.09 -2.82 6.13
CA SER A 270 -0.30 -2.79 5.68
C SER A 270 -1.12 -1.83 6.52
N GLU A 271 -2.08 -1.15 5.91
CA GLU A 271 -3.08 -0.32 6.60
C GLU A 271 -4.36 -1.08 7.02
N ASN A 272 -4.37 -2.42 6.97
CA ASN A 272 -5.50 -3.22 7.47
C ASN A 272 -5.67 -3.22 9.01
N GLY A 273 -4.81 -2.52 9.76
CA GLY A 273 -4.86 -2.51 11.22
C GLY A 273 -4.21 -1.28 11.83
N THR A 274 -4.77 -0.80 12.94
CA THR A 274 -4.36 0.41 13.66
C THR A 274 -3.83 0.12 15.06
N ALA A 275 -3.99 -1.12 15.55
CA ALA A 275 -3.51 -1.60 16.84
C ALA A 275 -2.94 -3.03 16.77
N ALA A 276 -2.17 -3.41 17.79
CA ALA A 276 -1.58 -4.74 17.91
C ALA A 276 -2.63 -5.87 17.85
N ASP A 277 -3.82 -5.66 18.44
CA ASP A 277 -4.92 -6.63 18.40
C ASP A 277 -5.43 -6.92 16.98
N ASN A 278 -5.23 -6.02 16.00
CA ASN A 278 -5.58 -6.29 14.61
C ASN A 278 -4.62 -7.31 13.96
N TRP A 279 -3.37 -7.34 14.43
CA TRP A 279 -2.29 -8.16 13.87
C TRP A 279 -2.09 -9.47 14.64
N SER A 280 -2.36 -9.45 15.94
CA SER A 280 -2.26 -10.61 16.84
C SER A 280 -3.57 -10.82 17.62
N PRO A 281 -4.71 -11.07 16.97
CA PRO A 281 -6.00 -11.17 17.65
C PRO A 281 -6.04 -12.32 18.67
N LEU A 282 -5.28 -13.40 18.43
CA LEU A 282 -5.17 -14.55 19.35
C LEU A 282 -4.41 -14.22 20.64
N GLU A 283 -3.63 -13.13 20.66
CA GLU A 283 -2.92 -12.65 21.84
C GLU A 283 -3.69 -11.51 22.53
N SER A 284 -4.86 -11.15 22.01
CA SER A 284 -5.66 -10.04 22.52
C SER A 284 -6.18 -10.31 23.93
N ARG A 285 -6.14 -9.27 24.78
CA ARG A 285 -6.80 -9.27 26.09
C ARG A 285 -8.26 -8.84 26.03
N ILE A 286 -8.77 -8.47 24.85
CA ILE A 286 -10.17 -8.08 24.65
C ILE A 286 -11.04 -9.34 24.70
N LYS A 287 -12.03 -9.35 25.61
CA LYS A 287 -12.94 -10.49 25.78
C LYS A 287 -13.65 -10.81 24.46
N GLY A 288 -13.56 -12.06 24.03
CA GLY A 288 -14.18 -12.56 22.80
C GLY A 288 -13.37 -12.36 21.52
N LEU A 289 -12.21 -11.70 21.58
CA LEU A 289 -11.34 -11.52 20.40
C LEU A 289 -10.33 -12.66 20.23
N ALA A 290 -9.75 -13.16 21.33
CA ALA A 290 -8.77 -14.26 21.32
C ALA A 290 -9.39 -15.67 21.29
N ALA A 291 -10.69 -15.78 21.01
CA ALA A 291 -11.46 -17.03 21.10
C ALA A 291 -11.38 -17.91 19.85
#